data_AF-A0A521QBS0-F1
#
_entry.id   AF-A0A521QBS0-F1
#
_cell.length_a   1.000
_cell.length_b   1.000
_cell.length_c   1.000
_cell.angle_alpha   90.00
_cell.angle_beta   90.00
_cell.angle_gamma   90.00
#
_symmetry.space_group_name_H-M   'P 1'
#
loop_
_entity.id
_entity.type
_entity.pdbx_description
1 polymer ?
#
loop_
_entity_poly.entity_id
_entity_poly.type
_entity_poly.pdbx_seq_one_letter_code
_entity_poly.pdbx_strand_id
1 'polypeptide(L)' 'SVNAANPAARITIRCSACGSAEVMRDAWARWDDDAQDWALGAVLDAAFCEACEKDATLSQQPLKGWQHSHS' A
#
# COMPACT_ATOMS: atom_id res chain seq x y z
N SER A 1 -28.07 19.84 -10.77
CA SER A 1 -26.64 19.62 -11.00
C SER A 1 -26.15 18.55 -10.05
N VAL A 2 -25.97 17.32 -10.52
CA VAL A 2 -25.39 16.26 -9.69
C VAL A 2 -23.87 16.44 -9.73
N ASN A 3 -23.29 16.82 -8.59
CA ASN A 3 -21.84 16.79 -8.42
C ASN A 3 -21.40 15.33 -8.47
N ALA A 4 -20.77 14.94 -9.58
CA ALA A 4 -20.10 13.64 -9.68
C ALA A 4 -19.02 13.60 -8.60
N ALA A 5 -19.11 12.63 -7.69
CA ALA A 5 -18.13 12.42 -6.64
C ALA A 5 -16.74 12.28 -7.27
N ASN A 6 -15.79 13.12 -6.85
CA ASN A 6 -14.40 13.02 -7.25
C ASN A 6 -13.86 11.65 -6.79
N PRO A 7 -13.52 10.71 -7.67
CA PRO A 7 -12.94 9.45 -7.25
C PRO A 7 -11.62 9.75 -6.55
N ALA A 8 -11.47 9.26 -5.31
CA ALA A 8 -10.32 9.56 -4.45
C ALA A 8 -9.01 9.37 -5.23
N ALA A 9 -8.19 10.42 -5.26
CA ALA A 9 -6.92 10.42 -5.97
C ALA A 9 -6.09 9.20 -5.57
N ARG A 10 -5.62 8.44 -6.57
CA ARG A 10 -4.80 7.25 -6.34
C ARG A 10 -3.44 7.62 -5.75
N ILE A 11 -2.97 6.75 -4.86
CA ILE A 11 -1.71 6.91 -4.13
C ILE A 11 -0.77 5.75 -4.37
N THR A 12 0.51 5.95 -4.04
CA THR A 12 1.55 4.93 -3.94
C THR A 12 2.30 5.14 -2.63
N ILE A 13 2.67 4.03 -1.98
CA ILE A 13 3.55 4.06 -0.81
C ILE A 13 4.98 3.86 -1.30
N ARG A 14 5.91 4.65 -0.77
CA ARG A 14 7.32 4.65 -1.17
C ARG A 14 8.23 4.69 0.04
N CYS A 15 9.41 4.07 -0.07
CA CYS A 15 10.47 4.25 0.90
C CYS A 15 10.88 5.73 0.94
N SER A 16 10.81 6.35 2.11
CA SER A 16 11.16 7.77 2.26
C SER A 16 12.65 8.05 1.99
N ALA A 17 13.52 7.02 2.07
CA ALA A 17 14.95 7.17 1.84
C ALA A 17 15.36 7.05 0.36
N CYS A 18 14.85 6.05 -0.37
CA CYS A 18 15.27 5.79 -1.76
C CYS A 18 14.17 6.06 -2.81
N GLY A 19 12.92 6.27 -2.39
CA GLY A 19 11.78 6.48 -3.29
C GLY A 19 11.27 5.21 -3.97
N SER A 20 11.80 4.02 -3.66
CA SER A 20 11.32 2.75 -4.23
C SER A 20 9.90 2.40 -3.79
N ALA A 21 9.17 1.64 -4.61
CA ALA A 21 7.90 0.99 -4.23
C ALA A 21 8.09 -0.39 -3.60
N GLU A 22 9.30 -0.95 -3.61
CA GLU A 22 9.61 -2.26 -3.04
C GLU A 22 9.66 -2.15 -1.51
N VAL A 23 8.48 -1.95 -0.91
CA VAL A 23 8.28 -1.74 0.52
C VAL A 23 7.21 -2.67 1.07
N MET A 24 7.43 -3.13 2.29
CA MET A 24 6.55 -4.06 2.99
C MET A 24 6.22 -3.53 4.38
N ARG A 25 5.12 -4.03 4.92
CA ARG A 25 4.70 -3.82 6.30
C ARG A 25 4.67 -5.15 7.01
N ASP A 26 5.11 -5.16 8.25
CA ASP A 26 4.91 -6.32 9.11
C ASP A 26 3.41 -6.52 9.34
N ALA A 27 3.01 -7.78 9.39
CA ALA A 27 1.65 -8.15 9.66
C ALA A 27 1.64 -9.49 10.39
N TRP A 28 0.55 -9.74 11.12
CA TRP A 28 0.26 -11.08 11.61
C TRP A 28 -0.99 -11.61 10.92
N ALA A 29 -0.99 -12.92 10.68
CA ALA A 29 -2.12 -13.67 10.16
C ALA A 29 -2.65 -14.62 11.24
N ARG A 30 -3.93 -14.94 11.16
CA ARG A 30 -4.58 -16.00 11.96
C ARG A 30 -5.05 -17.10 11.02
N TRP A 31 -4.95 -18.33 11.50
CA TRP A 31 -5.59 -19.45 10.84
C TRP A 31 -7.12 -19.27 10.94
N ASP A 32 -7.81 -19.43 9.81
CA ASP A 32 -9.26 -19.42 9.71
C ASP A 32 -9.71 -20.86 9.38
N ASP A 33 -10.40 -21.51 10.32
CA ASP A 33 -10.84 -22.90 10.16
C ASP A 33 -11.97 -23.06 9.14
N ASP A 34 -12.77 -22.03 8.88
CA ASP A 34 -13.86 -22.11 7.89
C ASP A 34 -13.31 -21.92 6.48
N ALA A 35 -12.36 -20.99 6.32
CA ALA A 35 -11.67 -20.75 5.06
C ALA A 35 -10.56 -21.78 4.79
N GLN A 36 -10.09 -22.49 5.82
CA GLN A 36 -8.90 -23.35 5.80
C GLN A 36 -7.68 -22.66 5.21
N ASP A 37 -7.48 -21.40 5.62
CA ASP A 37 -6.39 -20.55 5.12
C ASP A 37 -5.91 -19.55 6.19
N TRP A 38 -4.76 -18.94 5.94
CA TRP A 38 -4.24 -17.83 6.75
C TRP A 38 -4.90 -16.51 6.34
N ALA A 39 -5.70 -15.95 7.24
CA ALA A 39 -6.32 -14.64 7.07
C ALA A 39 -5.44 -13.54 7.68
N LEU A 40 -5.25 -12.44 6.94
CA LEU A 40 -4.59 -11.24 7.45
C LEU A 40 -5.35 -10.70 8.67
N GLY A 41 -4.67 -10.63 9.81
CA GLY A 41 -5.26 -10.18 11.07
C GLY A 41 -5.08 -8.69 11.30
N ALA A 42 -3.83 -8.23 11.29
CA ALA A 42 -3.53 -6.81 11.33
C ALA A 42 -2.20 -6.50 10.63
N VAL A 43 -2.14 -5.31 10.07
CA VAL A 43 -0.92 -4.69 9.56
C VAL A 43 -0.36 -3.79 10.65
N LEU A 44 0.91 -3.98 11.01
CA LEU A 44 1.61 -3.25 12.05
C LEU A 44 2.32 -2.02 11.47
N ASP A 45 2.96 -1.17 12.28
CA ASP A 45 3.65 0.02 11.79
C ASP A 45 5.09 -0.21 11.31
N ALA A 46 5.71 -1.31 11.73
CA ALA A 46 7.02 -1.72 11.28
C ALA A 46 7.01 -1.97 9.76
N ALA A 47 8.05 -1.50 9.09
CA ALA A 47 8.16 -1.54 7.65
C ALA A 47 9.60 -1.77 7.21
N PHE A 48 9.75 -2.40 6.05
CA PHE A 48 11.03 -2.74 5.44
C PHE A 48 11.03 -2.30 3.99
N CYS A 49 12.19 -1.88 3.50
CA CYS A 49 12.40 -1.59 2.08
C CYS A 49 13.35 -2.61 1.49
N GLU A 50 12.87 -3.40 0.53
CA GLU A 50 13.67 -4.44 -0.13
C GLU A 50 14.84 -3.82 -0.91
N ALA A 51 14.60 -2.72 -1.62
CA ALA A 51 15.65 -2.02 -2.36
C ALA A 51 16.77 -1.43 -1.47
N CYS A 52 16.51 -1.23 -0.18
CA CYS A 52 17.53 -0.76 0.78
C CYS A 52 18.03 -1.86 1.71
N GLU A 53 17.40 -3.04 1.67
CA GLU A 53 17.63 -4.18 2.56
C GLU A 53 17.64 -3.81 4.06
N LYS A 54 16.72 -2.93 4.48
CA LYS A 54 16.64 -2.47 5.88
C LYS A 54 15.25 -1.93 6.23
N ASP A 55 15.05 -1.71 7.53
CA ASP A 55 13.89 -1.02 8.09
C ASP A 55 13.67 0.35 7.43
N ALA A 56 12.41 0.69 7.20
CA ALA A 56 12.02 1.83 6.40
C ALA A 56 10.95 2.69 7.08
N THR A 57 11.09 4.00 6.90
CA THR A 57 9.95 4.92 7.00
C THR A 57 9.27 5.00 5.64
N LEU A 58 7.94 4.94 5.63
CA LEU A 58 7.14 5.00 4.41
C LEU A 58 6.55 6.39 4.21
N SER A 59 6.45 6.81 2.95
CA SER A 59 5.78 8.04 2.53
C SER A 59 4.67 7.73 1.54
N GLN A 60 3.54 8.41 1.69
CA GLN A 60 2.45 8.36 0.73
C GLN A 60 2.67 9.44 -0.33
N GLN A 61 2.54 9.06 -1.60
CA GLN A 61 2.68 9.97 -2.74
C GLN A 61 1.51 9.79 -3.71
N PRO A 62 1.11 10.81 -4.48
CA PRO A 62 0.15 10.64 -5.56
C PRO A 62 0.69 9.68 -6.62
N LEU A 63 -0.15 8.75 -7.09
CA LEU A 63 0.20 7.86 -8.19
C LEU A 63 0.12 8.62 -9.52
N LYS A 64 1.27 9.09 -10.03
CA LYS A 64 1.36 9.76 -11.33
C LYS A 64 1.03 8.76 -12.44
N GLY A 65 0.12 9.12 -13.35
CA GLY A 65 -0.28 8.29 -14.50
C GLY A 65 -1.71 7.78 -14.52
N TRP A 66 -2.58 8.16 -13.56
CA TRP A 66 -4.03 7.98 -13.76
C TRP A 66 -4.61 9.08 -14.63
N GLN A 67 -4.17 9.16 -15.88
CA GLN A 67 -4.99 9.82 -16.88
C GLN A 67 -6.11 8.84 -17.21
N HIS A 68 -7.35 9.20 -16.89
CA HIS A 68 -8.52 8.52 -17.41
C HIS A 68 -8.42 8.51 -18.95
N SER A 69 -8.00 7.40 -19.54
CA SER A 69 -8.35 7.12 -20.93
C SER A 69 -9.82 6.68 -20.92
N HIS A 70 -10.72 7.64 -20.96
CA HIS A 70 -12.07 7.39 -21.47
C HIS A 70 -12.06 7.88 -22.92
N SER A 71 -11.86 6.94 -23.84
CA SER A 71 -12.35 7.08 -25.22
C SER A 71 -13.85 6.84 -25.23
#